data_AF-A0AAD9G3P3-F1
#
_entry.id   AF-A0AAD9G3P3-F1
#
_cell.length_a   1.000
_cell.length_b   1.000
_cell.length_c   1.000
_cell.angle_alpha   90.00
_cell.angle_beta   90.00
_cell.angle_gamma   90.00
#
_symmetry.space_group_name_H-M   'P 1'
#
loop_
_entity.id
_entity.type
_entity.pdbx_description
1 polymer ?
#
loop_
_entity_poly.entity_id
_entity_poly.type
_entity_poly.pdbx_seq_one_letter_code
_entity_poly.pdbx_strand_id
1 'polypeptide(L)'
;MYREKDRVVFVWRCFIEGRGEIEGFNSNETLWMVIRPDESTVEETCASTVVECYSCMVPMVFGECDEDMDKFLKFLVKLGEEESKEVVEMMESLLVVSMP
;
A
#
# COMPACT_ATOMS: atom_id res chain seq x y z
N MET A 1 9.05 -0.10 11.42
CA MET A 1 8.43 1.18 11.82
C MET A 1 9.51 2.08 12.38
N TYR A 2 9.63 3.29 11.84
CA TYR A 2 10.50 4.35 12.29
C TYR A 2 9.65 5.51 12.80
N ARG A 3 10.00 6.10 13.94
CA ARG A 3 9.23 7.20 14.54
C ARG A 3 10.09 8.46 14.53
N GLU A 4 9.51 9.52 14.00
CA GLU A 4 10.07 10.87 14.02
C GLU A 4 9.21 11.74 14.94
N LYS A 5 9.62 13.00 15.13
CA LYS A 5 8.95 13.91 16.07
C LYS A 5 7.49 14.17 15.71
N ASP A 6 7.19 14.21 14.42
CA ASP A 6 5.96 14.69 13.79
C ASP A 6 5.27 13.62 12.93
N ARG A 7 5.90 12.45 12.74
CA ARG A 7 5.36 11.40 11.87
C ARG A 7 5.83 10.00 12.26
N VAL A 8 5.08 9.01 11.82
CA VAL A 8 5.45 7.59 11.87
C VAL A 8 5.61 7.08 10.45
N VAL A 9 6.71 6.40 10.18
CA VAL A 9 7.01 5.80 8.88
C VAL A 9 7.03 4.28 9.01
N PHE A 10 6.18 3.61 8.25
CA PHE A 10 6.23 2.17 8.05
C PHE A 10 6.94 1.88 6.74
N VAL A 11 7.88 0.94 6.78
CA VAL A 11 8.59 0.45 5.60
C VAL A 11 8.39 -1.06 5.60
N TRP A 12 7.96 -1.57 4.47
CA TRP A 12 7.73 -3.00 4.25
C TRP A 12 8.35 -3.40 2.92
N ARG A 13 8.93 -4.60 2.90
CA ARG A 13 9.32 -5.33 1.70
C ARG A 13 8.62 -6.69 1.70
N CYS A 14 7.91 -7.00 0.62
CA CYS A 14 7.21 -8.26 0.43
C CYS A 14 7.72 -8.97 -0.84
N PHE A 15 7.72 -10.30 -0.83
CA PHE A 15 7.90 -11.11 -2.02
C PHE A 15 6.59 -11.84 -2.27
N ILE A 16 6.07 -11.71 -3.49
CA ILE A 16 4.79 -12.26 -3.90
C ILE A 16 5.05 -13.31 -4.97
N GLU A 17 4.59 -14.53 -4.70
CA GLU A 17 4.61 -15.64 -5.66
C GLU A 17 3.20 -15.81 -6.23
N GLY A 18 3.09 -15.73 -7.56
CA GLY A 18 1.85 -15.99 -8.27
C GLY A 18 1.45 -17.47 -8.18
N ARG A 19 0.14 -17.73 -8.08
CA ARG A 19 -0.42 -19.08 -8.08
C ARG A 19 -1.54 -19.20 -9.12
N GLY A 20 -1.80 -20.41 -9.59
CA GLY A 20 -2.86 -20.67 -10.57
C GLY A 20 -2.53 -20.07 -11.94
N GLU A 21 -3.36 -19.16 -12.45
CA GLU A 21 -3.18 -18.56 -13.78
C GLU A 21 -1.92 -17.70 -13.94
N ILE A 22 -1.26 -17.36 -12.83
CA ILE A 22 -0.02 -16.58 -12.80
C ILE A 22 1.11 -17.36 -12.11
N GLU A 23 1.03 -18.69 -12.05
CA GLU A 23 2.09 -19.53 -11.51
C GLU A 23 3.42 -19.30 -12.26
N GLY A 24 4.51 -19.20 -11.51
CA GLY A 24 5.84 -18.88 -12.06
C GLY A 24 6.15 -17.38 -12.17
N PHE A 25 5.15 -16.51 -12.14
CA PHE A 25 5.36 -15.07 -12.01
C PHE A 25 5.59 -14.68 -10.55
N ASN A 26 6.54 -13.77 -10.33
CA ASN A 26 6.87 -13.29 -8.99
C ASN A 26 6.92 -11.77 -8.98
N SER A 27 6.78 -11.15 -7.80
CA SER A 27 6.96 -9.71 -7.65
C SER A 27 7.68 -9.40 -6.35
N ASN A 28 8.60 -8.45 -6.40
CA ASN A 28 9.15 -7.81 -5.21
C ASN A 28 8.38 -6.52 -4.98
N GLU A 29 7.73 -6.43 -3.84
CA GLU A 29 7.09 -5.21 -3.41
C GLU A 29 7.98 -4.48 -2.39
N THR A 30 8.06 -3.16 -2.53
CA THR A 30 8.49 -2.25 -1.47
C THR A 30 7.41 -1.21 -1.23
N LEU A 31 7.00 -1.05 0.03
CA LEU A 31 5.97 -0.12 0.46
C LEU A 31 6.48 0.80 1.58
N TRP A 32 6.07 2.05 1.51
CA TRP A 32 6.37 3.11 2.48
C TRP A 32 5.05 3.78 2.83
N MET A 33 4.71 3.80 4.12
CA MET A 33 3.52 4.50 4.60
C MET A 33 3.96 5.57 5.60
N VAL A 34 3.55 6.81 5.37
CA VAL A 34 3.81 7.95 6.25
C VAL A 34 2.50 8.35 6.89
N ILE A 35 2.47 8.35 8.22
CA ILE A 35 1.31 8.77 9.02
C ILE A 35 1.71 10.00 9.82
N ARG A 36 0.97 11.09 9.66
CA ARG A 36 1.26 12.38 10.30
C ARG A 36 -0.02 13.17 10.63
N PRO A 37 0.02 14.08 11.60
CA PRO A 37 -1.06 15.05 11.78
C PRO A 37 -1.24 15.92 10.52
N ASP A 38 -2.48 16.33 10.28
CA ASP A 38 -2.77 17.37 9.29
C ASP A 38 -2.54 18.76 9.91
N GLU A 39 -1.51 19.47 9.44
CA GLU A 39 -1.17 20.81 9.91
C GLU A 39 -2.12 21.90 9.38
N SER A 40 -3.00 21.57 8.44
CA SER A 40 -3.95 22.54 7.87
C SER A 40 -5.20 22.76 8.73
N THR A 41 -5.50 21.83 9.64
CA THR A 41 -6.57 21.97 10.64
C THR A 41 -6.12 22.84 11.82
N VAL A 42 -6.48 24.12 11.79
CA VAL A 42 -6.13 25.13 12.81
C VAL A 42 -7.01 25.03 14.07
N GLU A 43 -8.12 24.28 14.03
CA GLU A 43 -9.01 24.08 15.17
C GLU A 43 -8.66 22.81 15.97
N GLU A 44 -8.33 22.98 17.26
CA GLU A 44 -7.99 21.90 18.22
C GLU A 44 -9.06 20.80 18.35
N THR A 45 -10.28 21.04 17.86
CA THR A 45 -11.43 20.14 18.01
C THR A 45 -11.49 19.01 16.98
N CYS A 46 -10.72 19.06 15.89
CA CYS A 46 -10.65 17.98 14.89
C CYS A 46 -9.21 17.75 14.43
N ALA A 47 -8.41 17.04 15.24
CA ALA A 47 -7.09 16.59 14.83
C ALA A 47 -7.22 15.56 13.67
N SER A 48 -7.05 16.02 12.44
CA SER A 48 -7.04 15.16 11.24
C SER A 48 -5.70 14.43 11.10
N THR A 49 -5.73 13.23 10.53
CA THR A 49 -4.54 12.40 10.26
C THR A 49 -4.41 12.19 8.76
N VAL A 50 -3.22 12.46 8.23
CA VAL A 50 -2.87 12.16 6.84
C VAL A 50 -2.11 10.84 6.79
N VAL A 51 -2.53 9.96 5.87
CA VAL A 51 -1.84 8.71 5.54
C VAL A 51 -1.43 8.76 4.07
N GLU A 52 -0.13 8.74 3.83
CA GLU A 52 0.47 8.71 2.49
C GLU A 52 1.09 7.33 2.27
N CYS A 53 0.60 6.60 1.26
CA CYS A 53 1.11 5.29 0.87
C CYS A 53 1.87 5.39 -0.46
N TYR A 54 3.08 4.86 -0.48
CA TYR A 54 3.90 4.71 -1.67
C TYR A 54 4.22 3.23 -1.83
N SER A 55 3.79 2.61 -2.92
CA SER A 55 4.13 1.22 -3.23
C SER A 55 4.88 1.12 -4.55
N CYS A 56 5.78 0.17 -4.63
CA CYS A 56 6.51 -0.18 -5.84
C CYS A 56 6.54 -1.70 -5.94
N MET A 57 5.79 -2.24 -6.91
CA MET A 57 5.81 -3.66 -7.24
C MET A 57 6.68 -3.86 -8.48
N VAL A 58 7.71 -4.70 -8.34
CA VAL A 58 8.67 -5.00 -9.40
C VAL A 58 8.46 -6.47 -9.83
N PRO A 59 7.92 -6.70 -11.04
CA PRO A 59 7.81 -8.04 -11.59
C PRO A 59 9.17 -8.73 -11.66
N MET A 60 9.16 -10.03 -11.41
CA MET A 60 10.32 -10.91 -11.49
C MET A 60 9.91 -12.21 -12.16
N VAL A 61 10.79 -12.70 -13.03
CA VAL A 61 10.65 -13.97 -13.71
C VAL A 61 11.91 -14.79 -13.43
N PHE A 62 11.73 -16.04 -12.99
CA PHE A 62 12.82 -17.00 -12.90
C PHE A 62 12.74 -17.93 -14.11
N GLY A 63 13.67 -17.80 -15.06
CA GLY A 63 13.69 -18.60 -16.28
C GLY A 63 13.31 -17.79 -17.53
N GLU A 64 12.76 -18.47 -18.55
CA GLU A 64 12.34 -17.81 -19.79
C GLU A 64 11.10 -16.95 -19.56
N CYS A 65 11.11 -15.76 -20.17
CA CYS A 65 10.06 -14.77 -20.05
C CYS A 65 8.92 -15.14 -21.01
N ASP A 66 7.78 -15.55 -20.44
CA ASP A 66 6.61 -15.97 -21.21
C ASP A 66 5.90 -14.76 -21.88
N GLU A 67 5.08 -15.04 -22.90
CA GLU A 67 4.26 -14.05 -23.62
C GLU A 67 3.23 -13.34 -22.71
N ASP A 68 3.01 -13.88 -21.50
CA ASP A 68 1.98 -13.45 -20.55
C ASP A 68 2.42 -12.36 -19.54
N MET A 69 3.61 -11.75 -19.69
CA MET A 69 4.08 -10.68 -18.78
C MET A 69 3.10 -9.49 -18.69
N ASP A 70 2.46 -9.13 -19.80
CA ASP A 70 1.47 -8.05 -19.83
C ASP A 70 0.24 -8.37 -18.98
N LYS A 71 -0.17 -9.64 -18.93
CA LYS A 71 -1.27 -10.10 -18.08
C LYS A 71 -0.87 -9.99 -16.60
N PHE A 72 0.36 -10.37 -16.28
CA PHE A 72 0.89 -10.25 -14.93
C PHE A 72 1.04 -8.79 -14.47
N LEU A 73 1.51 -7.90 -15.34
CA LEU A 73 1.56 -6.46 -15.05
C LEU A 73 0.18 -5.88 -14.76
N LYS A 74 -0.84 -6.22 -15.56
CA LYS A 74 -2.22 -5.80 -15.31
C LYS A 74 -2.75 -6.33 -13.98
N PHE A 75 -2.39 -7.56 -13.62
CA PHE A 75 -2.73 -8.13 -12.31
C PHE A 75 -2.10 -7.32 -11.16
N LEU A 76 -0.81 -6.98 -11.24
CA LEU A 76 -0.14 -6.19 -10.20
C LEU A 76 -0.74 -4.79 -10.05
N VAL A 77 -1.11 -4.14 -11.15
CA VAL A 77 -1.81 -2.84 -11.11
C VAL A 77 -3.13 -2.97 -10.35
N LYS A 78 -3.93 -3.97 -10.71
CA LYS A 78 -5.23 -4.22 -10.06
C LYS A 78 -5.07 -4.57 -8.57
N LEU A 79 -4.04 -5.34 -8.21
CA LEU A 79 -3.72 -5.65 -6.81
C LEU A 79 -3.41 -4.37 -6.03
N GLY A 80 -2.55 -3.48 -6.57
CA GLY A 80 -2.23 -2.22 -5.92
C GLY A 80 -3.43 -1.27 -5.78
N GLU A 81 -4.35 -1.27 -6.76
CA GLU A 81 -5.62 -0.52 -6.65
C GLU A 81 -6.51 -1.07 -5.53
N GLU A 82 -6.60 -2.39 -5.39
CA GLU A 82 -7.36 -3.07 -4.34
C GLU A 82 -6.77 -2.78 -2.95
N GLU A 83 -5.45 -2.91 -2.77
CA GLU A 83 -4.76 -2.59 -1.52
C GLU A 83 -4.94 -1.13 -1.10
N SER A 84 -4.86 -0.20 -2.06
CA SER A 84 -5.09 1.23 -1.80
C SER A 84 -6.51 1.47 -1.30
N LYS A 85 -7.50 0.82 -1.92
CA LYS A 85 -8.90 0.90 -1.50
C LYS A 85 -9.10 0.36 -0.09
N GLU A 86 -8.50 -0.78 0.25
CA GLU A 86 -8.60 -1.36 1.59
C GLU A 86 -8.02 -0.43 2.67
N VAL A 87 -6.91 0.27 2.38
CA VAL A 87 -6.34 1.26 3.30
C VAL A 87 -7.32 2.41 3.54
N VAL A 88 -7.97 2.92 2.50
CA VAL A 88 -8.96 4.00 2.62
C VAL A 88 -10.16 3.54 3.45
N GLU A 89 -10.74 2.37 3.15
CA GLU A 89 -11.88 1.82 3.90
C GLU A 89 -11.53 1.57 5.38
N MET A 90 -10.31 1.09 5.66
CA MET A 90 -9.82 0.96 7.03
C MET A 90 -9.76 2.32 7.74
N MET A 91 -9.23 3.36 7.09
CA MET A 91 -9.15 4.69 7.67
C MET A 91 -10.53 5.31 7.93
N GLU A 92 -11.48 5.13 7.01
CA GLU A 92 -12.87 5.56 7.20
C GLU A 92 -13.53 4.85 8.39
N SER A 93 -13.27 3.55 8.59
CA SER A 93 -13.83 2.80 9.72
C SER A 93 -13.35 3.34 11.08
N LEU A 94 -12.12 3.85 11.16
CA LEU A 94 -11.57 4.44 12.38
C LEU A 94 -12.28 5.75 12.75
N LEU A 95 -12.78 6.50 11.76
CA LEU A 95 -13.58 7.70 11.99
C LEU A 95 -14.94 7.35 12.62
N VAL A 96 -15.57 6.25 12.19
CA VAL A 96 -16.86 5.81 12.72
C VAL A 96 -16.75 5.36 14.19
N VAL A 97 -15.66 4.69 14.57
CA VAL A 97 -15.42 4.26 15.95
C VAL A 97 -15.12 5.44 16.89
N SER A 98 -14.71 6.59 16.35
CA SER A 98 -14.36 7.79 17.12
C SER A 98 -15.53 8.75 17.40
N MET A 99 -16.73 8.47 16.89
CA MET A 99 -17.94 9.25 17.21
C MET A 99 -18.60 8.71 18.50
N PRO A 100 -18.86 9.55 19.52
CA PRO A 100 -19.56 9.15 20.75
C PRO A 100 -21.04 8.83 20.53
#